data_AF-A0A662S0J0-F1
#
_entry.id   AF-A0A662S0J0-F1
#
_cell.length_a   1.000
_cell.length_b   1.000
_cell.length_c   1.000
_cell.angle_alpha   90.00
_cell.angle_beta   90.00
_cell.angle_gamma   90.00
#
_symmetry.space_group_name_H-M   'P 1'
#
loop_
_entity.id
_entity.type
_entity.pdbx_description
1 polymer ?
#
loop_
_entity_poly.entity_id
_entity_poly.type
_entity_poly.pdbx_seq_one_letter_code
_entity_poly.pdbx_strand_id
1 'polypeptide(L)'
;LENHWSPWLKREHMELLGFKSIDSMKVRHVEKHRERCFKIHLMWLPVSEGAREPEWDKLKMLEGVDFCLAHPLYRPERLEGGRVMETC
;
A
#
# COMPACT_ATOMS: atom_id res chain seq x y z
N LEU A 1 4.84 -1.43 -3.91
CA LEU A 1 4.99 -2.58 -3.00
C LEU A 1 6.41 -3.13 -3.07
N GLU A 2 6.98 -3.48 -1.92
CA GLU A 2 8.29 -4.15 -1.80
C GLU A 2 8.11 -5.42 -0.95
N ASN A 3 8.71 -6.54 -1.35
CA ASN A 3 8.59 -7.85 -0.69
C ASN A 3 7.15 -8.40 -0.59
N HIS A 4 6.25 -7.97 -1.48
CA HIS A 4 4.89 -8.50 -1.58
C HIS A 4 4.83 -9.62 -2.64
N TRP A 5 3.96 -10.61 -2.46
CA TRP A 5 3.82 -11.78 -3.35
C TRP A 5 3.14 -11.47 -4.69
N SER A 6 2.31 -10.43 -4.73
CA SER A 6 1.71 -9.95 -5.98
C SER A 6 2.78 -9.45 -6.95
N PRO A 7 2.69 -9.80 -8.24
CA PRO A 7 3.58 -9.25 -9.26
C PRO A 7 3.26 -7.78 -9.59
N TRP A 8 2.14 -7.25 -9.10
CA TRP A 8 1.63 -5.92 -9.43
C TRP A 8 2.17 -4.82 -8.52
N LEU A 9 2.25 -3.60 -9.05
CA LEU A 9 2.59 -2.37 -8.31
C LEU A 9 3.92 -2.47 -7.54
N LYS A 10 4.91 -3.18 -8.07
CA LYS A 10 6.25 -3.23 -7.49
C LYS A 10 6.87 -1.84 -7.46
N ARG A 11 7.57 -1.50 -6.37
CA ARG A 11 8.23 -0.20 -6.21
C ARG A 11 9.14 0.10 -7.40
N GLU A 12 9.97 -0.87 -7.78
CA GLU A 12 10.92 -0.75 -8.90
C GLU A 12 10.25 -0.38 -10.23
N HIS A 13 9.06 -0.92 -10.53
CA HIS A 13 8.32 -0.58 -11.75
C HIS A 13 7.82 0.86 -11.71
N MET A 14 7.36 1.33 -10.55
CA MET A 14 6.90 2.71 -10.38
C MET A 14 8.07 3.70 -10.46
N GLU A 15 9.24 3.34 -9.91
CA GLU A 15 10.46 4.13 -9.99
C GLU A 15 10.95 4.28 -11.44
N LEU A 16 10.86 3.23 -12.26
CA LEU A 16 11.13 3.29 -13.70
C LEU A 16 10.20 4.24 -14.46
N LEU A 17 8.97 4.45 -13.97
CA LEU A 17 8.02 5.41 -14.52
C LEU A 17 8.24 6.84 -14.00
N GLY A 18 9.30 7.08 -13.22
CA GLY A 18 9.68 8.40 -12.70
C GLY A 18 9.05 8.75 -11.35
N PHE A 19 8.22 7.87 -10.76
CA PHE A 19 7.75 8.07 -9.39
C PHE A 19 8.89 7.90 -8.39
N LYS A 20 8.79 8.58 -7.26
CA LYS A 20 9.74 8.47 -6.14
C LYS A 20 9.00 8.00 -4.90
N SER A 21 9.61 7.10 -4.15
CA SER A 21 9.11 6.75 -2.82
C SER A 21 9.43 7.88 -1.84
N ILE A 22 8.41 8.54 -1.30
CA ILE A 22 8.59 9.64 -0.33
C ILE A 22 8.31 9.22 1.11
N ASP A 23 7.52 8.17 1.32
CA ASP A 23 7.30 7.57 2.63
C ASP A 23 7.00 6.07 2.47
N SER A 24 7.12 5.31 3.55
CA SER A 24 6.76 3.90 3.56
C SER A 24 6.29 3.43 4.94
N MET A 25 5.63 2.27 4.94
CA MET A 25 5.31 1.54 6.16
C MET A 25 5.42 0.04 5.93
N LYS A 26 5.85 -0.67 6.96
CA LYS A 26 5.96 -2.13 6.94
C LYS A 26 4.69 -2.71 7.55
N VAL A 27 4.07 -3.64 6.83
CA VAL A 27 2.79 -4.21 7.20
C VAL A 27 2.74 -5.69 6.86
N ARG A 28 1.75 -6.37 7.41
CA ARG A 28 1.29 -7.69 6.97
C ARG A 28 -0.22 -7.69 6.88
N HIS A 29 -0.75 -8.65 6.14
CA HIS A 29 -2.19 -8.88 6.09
C HIS A 29 -2.67 -9.52 7.40
N VAL A 30 -3.88 -9.15 7.83
CA VAL A 30 -4.50 -9.69 9.06
C VAL A 30 -4.87 -11.17 8.88
N GLU A 31 -5.40 -11.53 7.72
CA GLU A 31 -5.88 -12.91 7.45
C GLU A 31 -4.97 -13.71 6.51
N LYS A 32 -4.47 -13.10 5.42
CA LYS A 32 -3.65 -13.78 4.41
C LYS A 32 -2.17 -13.68 4.75
N HIS A 33 -1.38 -14.73 4.52
CA HIS A 33 0.10 -14.67 4.62
C HIS A 33 0.62 -13.94 5.88
N ARG A 34 0.03 -14.25 7.05
CA ARG A 34 0.25 -13.55 8.34
C ARG A 34 1.71 -13.63 8.83
N GLU A 35 2.48 -14.56 8.31
CA GLU A 35 3.89 -14.77 8.59
C GLU A 35 4.81 -13.86 7.76
N ARG A 36 4.28 -13.14 6.76
CA ARG A 36 5.09 -12.32 5.84
C ARG A 36 4.77 -10.84 5.98
N CYS A 37 5.81 -10.07 6.25
CA CYS A 37 5.76 -8.62 6.18
C CYS A 37 6.23 -8.12 4.81
N PHE A 38 5.57 -7.08 4.31
CA PHE A 38 5.92 -6.37 3.09
C PHE A 38 5.89 -4.86 3.35
N LYS A 39 6.41 -4.05 2.43
CA LYS A 39 6.31 -2.59 2.54
C LYS A 39 5.36 -2.00 1.51
N ILE A 40 4.57 -1.06 1.99
CA ILE A 40 3.78 -0.15 1.16
C ILE A 40 4.53 1.18 1.12
N HIS A 41 4.59 1.77 -0.06
CA HIS A 41 5.26 3.05 -0.31
C HIS A 41 4.24 4.08 -0.75
N LEU A 42 4.35 5.29 -0.22
CA LEU A 42 3.73 6.46 -0.80
C LEU A 42 4.61 6.91 -1.96
N MET A 43 4.10 6.70 -3.18
CA MET A 43 4.80 7.04 -4.41
C MET A 43 4.35 8.41 -4.90
N TRP A 44 5.30 9.23 -5.33
CA TRP A 44 5.06 10.61 -5.76
C TRP A 44 5.70 10.91 -7.12
N LEU A 45 4.94 11.53 -8.01
CA LEU A 45 5.42 12.06 -9.29
C LEU A 45 4.90 13.50 -9.42
N PRO A 46 5.74 14.52 -9.20
CA PRO A 46 5.31 15.92 -9.30
C PRO A 46 4.99 16.26 -10.76
N VAL A 47 3.82 16.85 -10.99
CA VAL A 47 3.36 17.28 -12.32
C VAL A 47 3.78 18.70 -12.68
N SER A 48 4.29 19.47 -11.71
CA SER A 48 4.77 20.84 -11.90
C SER A 48 5.87 21.19 -10.90
N GLU A 49 6.65 22.22 -11.22
CA GLU A 49 7.60 22.81 -10.28
C GLU A 49 6.86 23.38 -9.06
N GLY A 50 7.36 23.12 -7.86
CA GLY A 50 6.73 23.53 -6.60
C GLY A 50 5.50 22.70 -6.17
N ALA A 51 5.18 21.60 -6.86
CA ALA A 51 4.12 20.70 -6.44
C ALA A 51 4.44 20.13 -5.04
N ARG A 52 3.48 20.23 -4.12
CA ARG A 52 3.63 19.75 -2.74
C ARG A 52 3.56 18.23 -2.70
N GLU A 53 4.45 17.64 -1.90
CA GLU A 53 4.39 16.20 -1.65
C GLU A 53 3.08 15.83 -0.97
N PRO A 54 2.44 14.72 -1.38
CA PRO A 54 1.24 14.25 -0.72
C PRO A 54 1.59 13.68 0.65
N GLU A 55 0.63 13.78 1.56
CA GLU A 55 0.65 13.07 2.84
C GLU A 55 -0.41 11.97 2.82
N TRP A 56 -0.24 10.97 3.67
CA TRP A 56 -1.20 9.89 3.82
C TRP A 56 -1.45 9.56 5.30
N ASP A 57 -2.67 9.16 5.59
CA ASP A 57 -3.04 8.66 6.91
C ASP A 57 -2.71 7.17 6.98
N LYS A 58 -1.57 6.85 7.60
CA LYS A 58 -1.09 5.46 7.75
C LYS A 58 -2.08 4.57 8.50
N LEU A 59 -2.90 5.11 9.40
CA LEU A 59 -3.88 4.31 10.13
C LEU A 59 -5.05 3.93 9.21
N LYS A 60 -5.56 4.88 8.43
CA LYS A 60 -6.61 4.61 7.43
C LYS A 60 -6.13 3.66 6.33
N MET A 61 -4.85 3.71 5.95
CA MET A 61 -4.28 2.77 4.98
C MET A 61 -4.40 1.30 5.41
N LEU A 62 -4.55 1.02 6.72
CA LEU A 62 -4.71 -0.33 7.24
C LEU A 62 -6.15 -0.87 7.09
N GLU A 63 -7.14 -0.01 6.84
CA GLU A 63 -8.58 -0.34 6.74
C GLU A 63 -8.99 -0.89 5.35
N GLY A 64 -8.07 -0.95 4.39
CA GLY A 64 -8.37 -1.47 3.06
C GLY A 64 -9.38 -0.62 2.29
N VAL A 65 -9.78 -1.09 1.10
CA VAL A 65 -10.74 -0.43 0.22
C VAL A 65 -11.78 -1.42 -0.28
N ASP A 66 -13.00 -0.95 -0.50
CA ASP A 66 -14.14 -1.80 -0.89
C ASP A 66 -14.17 -2.15 -2.37
N PHE A 67 -13.52 -1.36 -3.22
CA PHE A 67 -13.80 -1.39 -4.66
C PHE A 67 -12.84 -2.27 -5.48
N CYS A 68 -12.10 -3.20 -4.88
CA CYS A 68 -11.16 -3.99 -5.68
C CYS A 68 -10.82 -5.40 -5.20
N LEU A 69 -11.71 -6.36 -5.46
CA LEU A 69 -11.57 -7.80 -5.17
C LEU A 69 -10.25 -8.44 -5.64
N ALA A 70 -9.67 -7.95 -6.74
CA ALA A 70 -8.46 -8.50 -7.36
C ALA A 70 -7.15 -7.91 -6.81
N HIS A 71 -7.20 -6.93 -5.90
CA HIS A 71 -6.02 -6.19 -5.46
C HIS A 71 -5.65 -6.44 -3.98
N PRO A 72 -4.39 -6.17 -3.59
CA PRO A 72 -3.88 -6.42 -2.24
C PRO A 72 -4.61 -5.66 -1.12
N LEU A 73 -5.43 -4.67 -1.46
CA LEU A 73 -6.07 -3.79 -0.49
C LEU A 73 -7.56 -4.07 -0.32
N TYR A 74 -8.09 -5.14 -0.92
CA TYR A 74 -9.51 -5.47 -0.80
C TYR A 74 -9.93 -5.72 0.64
N ARG A 75 -11.01 -5.07 1.07
CA ARG A 75 -11.70 -5.35 2.33
C ARG A 75 -12.80 -6.41 2.12
N PRO A 76 -12.65 -7.64 2.65
CA PRO A 76 -13.73 -8.61 2.64
C PRO A 76 -14.87 -8.14 3.56
N GLU A 77 -16.11 -8.28 3.11
CA GLU A 77 -17.32 -7.95 3.92
C GLU A 77 -17.36 -8.68 5.28
N ARG A 78 -16.65 -9.81 5.40
CA ARG A 78 -16.57 -10.63 6.62
C ARG A 78 -15.61 -10.09 7.68
N LEU A 79 -14.81 -9.08 7.36
CA LEU A 79 -13.75 -8.58 8.23
C LEU A 79 -14.31 -7.46 9.13
N GLU A 80 -14.72 -7.83 10.34
CA GLU A 80 -15.23 -6.90 11.34
C GLU A 80 -14.19 -5.81 11.67
N GLY A 81 -14.62 -4.54 11.68
CA GLY A 81 -13.74 -3.39 11.90
C GLY A 81 -12.90 -2.97 10.67
N GLY A 82 -13.03 -3.68 9.55
CA GLY A 82 -12.49 -3.32 8.24
C GLY A 82 -10.98 -3.34 8.09
N ARG A 83 -10.20 -3.56 9.14
CA ARG A 83 -8.74 -3.57 9.10
C ARG A 83 -8.18 -4.80 8.36
N VAL A 84 -7.72 -4.62 7.12
CA VAL A 84 -7.17 -5.70 6.28
C VAL A 84 -5.69 -5.96 6.52
N MET A 85 -4.97 -4.99 7.09
CA MET A 85 -3.54 -5.05 7.35
C MET A 85 -3.20 -4.55 8.76
N GLU A 86 -2.07 -5.00 9.29
CA GLU A 86 -1.51 -4.52 10.54
C GLU A 86 -0.01 -4.25 10.39
N THR A 87 0.53 -3.41 11.26
CA THR A 87 1.95 -3.05 11.24
C THR A 87 2.81 -4.24 11.64
N CYS A 88 3.86 -4.46 10.85
CA CYS A 88 5.08 -5.13 11.28
C CYS A 88 6.15 -4.07 11.61
#